data_AF-A0A2G2XRV6-F1
#
_entry.id   AF-A0A2G2XRV6-F1
#
_cell.length_a   1.000
_cell.length_b   1.000
_cell.length_c   1.000
_cell.angle_alpha   90.00
_cell.angle_beta   90.00
_cell.angle_gamma   90.00
#
_symmetry.space_group_name_H-M   'P 1'
#
loop_
_entity.id
_entity.type
_entity.pdbx_description
1 polymer ?
#
loop_
_entity_poly.entity_id
_entity_poly.type
_entity_poly.pdbx_seq_one_letter_code
_entity_poly.pdbx_strand_id
1 'polypeptide(L)'
;MVQGSRQWHKKLPFALLGYRTTVRTSTGATPYLLVYGTEAVIPVEVEIRSLRVIVEAEIDDDKWVKARIEHLSLIEEKRLTSVCHGQLYQRRMARAYNKKVRPKNFKVGPFVVKKVLLNGALYLTDTEGKMAEMAINADAVKRYYV
;
A
#
# COMPACT_ATOMS: atom_id res chain seq x y z
N MET A 1 5.39 14.11 -29.42
CA MET A 1 6.13 15.05 -28.55
C MET A 1 5.32 15.31 -27.28
N VAL A 2 5.84 14.92 -26.11
CA VAL A 2 5.15 15.09 -24.82
C VAL A 2 5.45 16.49 -24.28
N GLN A 3 4.43 17.36 -24.29
CA GLN A 3 4.50 18.75 -23.84
C GLN A 3 4.45 18.83 -22.30
N GLY A 4 5.57 19.19 -21.68
CA GLY A 4 5.69 19.95 -20.41
C GLY A 4 5.20 19.31 -19.10
N SER A 5 6.03 19.39 -18.06
CA SER A 5 5.75 18.99 -16.65
C SER A 5 4.55 19.71 -15.98
N ARG A 6 3.86 20.62 -16.68
CA ARG A 6 2.76 21.45 -16.15
C ARG A 6 1.34 20.88 -16.37
N GLN A 7 1.19 19.76 -17.06
CA GLN A 7 -0.13 19.18 -17.37
C GLN A 7 -0.39 17.82 -16.67
N TRP A 8 0.21 17.60 -15.50
CA TRP A 8 0.10 16.32 -14.78
C TRP A 8 -1.35 15.89 -14.52
N HIS A 9 -2.27 16.82 -14.27
CA HIS A 9 -3.68 16.54 -14.06
C HIS A 9 -4.34 15.90 -15.29
N LYS A 10 -3.93 16.27 -16.51
CA LYS A 10 -4.39 15.63 -17.76
C LYS A 10 -3.80 14.23 -17.95
N LYS A 11 -2.67 13.93 -17.30
CA LYS A 11 -1.98 12.63 -17.38
C LYS A 11 -2.35 11.68 -16.25
N LEU A 12 -2.89 12.19 -15.15
CA LEU A 12 -3.28 11.41 -13.98
C LEU A 12 -4.22 10.24 -14.32
N PRO A 13 -5.29 10.39 -15.14
CA PRO A 13 -6.16 9.27 -15.46
C PRO A 13 -5.42 8.11 -16.16
N PHE A 14 -4.50 8.43 -17.06
CA PHE A 14 -3.68 7.44 -17.76
C PHE A 14 -2.69 6.75 -16.82
N ALA A 15 -2.07 7.50 -15.92
CA ALA A 15 -1.17 6.94 -14.91
C ALA A 15 -1.91 6.01 -13.94
N LEU A 16 -3.13 6.40 -13.51
CA LEU A 16 -3.99 5.56 -12.67
C LEU A 16 -4.43 4.30 -13.38
N LEU A 17 -4.78 4.38 -14.68
CA LEU A 17 -5.10 3.21 -15.48
C LEU A 17 -3.91 2.24 -15.52
N GLY A 18 -2.73 2.72 -15.89
CA GLY A 18 -1.52 1.89 -15.91
C GLY A 18 -1.18 1.30 -14.55
N TYR A 19 -1.36 2.06 -13.47
CA TYR A 19 -1.15 1.55 -12.11
C TYR A 19 -2.13 0.42 -11.77
N ARG A 20 -3.41 0.55 -12.14
CA ARG A 20 -4.46 -0.43 -11.84
C ARG A 20 -4.33 -1.72 -12.65
N THR A 21 -3.86 -1.66 -13.89
CA THR A 21 -3.79 -2.80 -14.80
C THR A 21 -2.43 -3.49 -14.85
N THR A 22 -1.38 -2.89 -14.29
CA THR A 22 -0.03 -3.47 -14.28
C THR A 22 0.26 -4.20 -12.98
N VAL A 23 0.94 -5.36 -13.06
CA VAL A 23 1.38 -6.11 -11.88
C VAL A 23 2.35 -5.28 -11.06
N ARG A 24 2.09 -5.13 -9.76
CA ARG A 24 2.98 -4.37 -8.87
C ARG A 24 3.98 -5.31 -8.21
N THR A 25 5.24 -4.89 -8.18
CA THR A 25 6.31 -5.59 -7.46
C THR A 25 6.02 -5.76 -5.97
N SER A 26 5.25 -4.84 -5.39
CA SER A 26 4.85 -4.85 -3.99
C SER A 26 3.76 -5.86 -3.65
N THR A 27 2.90 -6.23 -4.60
CA THR A 27 1.73 -7.10 -4.35
C THR A 27 1.74 -8.39 -5.17
N GLY A 28 2.57 -8.48 -6.21
CA GLY A 28 2.62 -9.63 -7.14
C GLY A 28 1.41 -9.73 -8.07
N ALA A 29 0.45 -8.82 -7.97
CA ALA A 29 -0.80 -8.81 -8.73
C ALA A 29 -1.15 -7.40 -9.21
N THR A 30 -2.10 -7.31 -10.16
CA THR A 30 -2.66 -6.01 -10.57
C THR A 30 -3.63 -5.50 -9.51
N PRO A 31 -3.64 -4.21 -9.16
CA PRO A 31 -4.59 -3.67 -8.20
C PRO A 31 -6.05 -3.89 -8.61
N TYR A 32 -6.35 -3.84 -9.92
CA TYR A 32 -7.70 -4.10 -10.42
C TYR A 32 -8.17 -5.53 -10.12
N LEU A 33 -7.31 -6.54 -10.32
CA LEU A 33 -7.61 -7.95 -10.02
C LEU A 33 -7.95 -8.15 -8.54
N LEU A 34 -7.21 -7.50 -7.63
CA LEU A 34 -7.46 -7.63 -6.19
C LEU A 34 -8.80 -7.01 -5.76
N VAL A 35 -9.27 -5.98 -6.46
CA VAL A 35 -10.55 -5.32 -6.15
C VAL A 35 -11.72 -6.06 -6.78
N TYR A 36 -11.66 -6.33 -8.08
CA TYR A 36 -12.79 -6.82 -8.89
C TYR A 36 -12.76 -8.32 -9.19
N GLY A 37 -11.69 -9.03 -8.80
CA GLY A 37 -11.56 -10.48 -8.97
C GLY A 37 -11.26 -10.96 -10.38
N THR A 38 -11.08 -10.06 -11.34
CA THR A 38 -10.70 -10.38 -12.72
C THR A 38 -9.72 -9.35 -13.25
N GLU A 39 -8.92 -9.72 -14.25
CA GLU A 39 -8.03 -8.77 -14.91
C GLU A 39 -8.84 -7.72 -15.67
N ALA A 40 -8.36 -6.47 -15.67
CA ALA A 40 -9.01 -5.40 -16.42
C ALA A 40 -8.93 -5.69 -17.92
N VAL A 41 -10.03 -5.47 -18.64
CA VAL A 41 -10.03 -5.40 -20.09
C VAL A 41 -9.60 -3.98 -20.47
N ILE A 42 -8.46 -3.84 -21.15
CA ILE A 42 -7.91 -2.54 -21.52
C ILE A 42 -8.62 -2.05 -22.79
N PRO A 43 -8.84 -0.72 -23.00
CA PRO A 43 -9.55 -0.23 -24.18
C PRO A 43 -9.05 -0.76 -25.54
N VAL A 44 -7.75 -0.97 -25.68
CA VAL A 44 -7.15 -1.54 -26.90
C VAL A 44 -7.63 -2.96 -27.22
N GLU A 45 -7.92 -3.76 -26.19
CA GLU A 45 -8.48 -5.10 -26.37
C GLU A 45 -9.91 -5.05 -26.91
N VAL A 46 -10.68 -4.03 -26.51
CA VAL A 46 -12.05 -3.83 -27.02
C VAL A 46 -12.01 -3.35 -28.46
N GLU A 47 -11.13 -2.39 -28.78
CA GLU A 47 -10.98 -1.83 -30.13
C GLU A 47 -10.55 -2.88 -31.16
N ILE A 48 -9.60 -3.75 -30.79
CA ILE A 48 -9.11 -4.83 -31.66
C ILE A 48 -10.02 -6.08 -31.59
N ARG A 49 -11.02 -6.10 -30.71
CA ARG A 49 -11.82 -7.29 -30.36
C ARG A 49 -10.91 -8.49 -30.05
N SER A 50 -10.18 -8.39 -28.94
CA SER A 50 -9.30 -9.44 -28.46
C SER A 50 -10.08 -10.75 -28.26
N LEU A 51 -9.36 -11.88 -28.29
CA LEU A 51 -9.97 -13.21 -28.08
C LEU A 51 -10.79 -13.25 -26.79
N ARG A 52 -10.32 -12.60 -25.72
CA ARG A 52 -11.02 -12.52 -24.44
C ARG A 52 -12.37 -11.82 -24.57
N VAL A 53 -12.44 -10.72 -25.33
CA VAL A 53 -13.69 -9.98 -25.56
C VAL A 53 -14.65 -10.78 -26.42
N ILE A 54 -14.15 -11.47 -27.46
CA ILE A 54 -14.96 -12.32 -28.34
C ILE A 54 -15.57 -13.47 -27.54
N VAL A 55 -14.74 -14.21 -26.80
CA VAL A 55 -15.19 -15.34 -25.99
C VAL A 55 -16.22 -14.88 -24.96
N GLU A 56 -15.96 -13.80 -24.23
CA GLU A 56 -16.90 -13.31 -23.20
C GLU A 56 -18.25 -12.88 -23.80
N ALA A 57 -18.27 -12.34 -25.02
CA ALA A 57 -19.49 -11.92 -25.70
C ALA A 57 -20.33 -13.09 -26.24
N GLU A 58 -19.75 -14.27 -26.42
CA GLU A 58 -20.40 -15.47 -26.95
C GLU A 58 -20.83 -16.46 -25.85
N ILE A 59 -20.47 -16.20 -24.59
CA ILE A 59 -20.85 -17.05 -23.46
C ILE A 59 -22.32 -16.80 -23.10
N ASP A 60 -23.04 -17.91 -22.96
CA ASP A 60 -24.41 -17.93 -22.44
C ASP A 60 -24.49 -17.42 -20.98
N ASP A 61 -25.53 -16.66 -20.66
CA ASP A 61 -25.66 -15.94 -19.39
C ASP A 61 -25.51 -16.87 -18.16
N ASP A 62 -26.12 -18.06 -18.19
CA ASP A 62 -26.05 -19.02 -17.09
C ASP A 62 -24.63 -19.55 -16.87
N LYS A 63 -23.90 -19.79 -17.97
CA LYS A 63 -22.49 -20.20 -17.92
C LYS A 63 -21.60 -19.05 -17.45
N TRP A 64 -21.90 -17.83 -17.87
CA TRP A 64 -21.18 -16.63 -17.44
C TRP A 64 -21.29 -16.43 -15.93
N VAL A 65 -22.50 -16.51 -15.38
CA VAL A 65 -22.75 -16.38 -13.94
C VAL A 65 -21.97 -17.43 -13.16
N LYS A 66 -21.99 -18.69 -13.60
CA LYS A 66 -21.24 -19.78 -12.96
C LYS A 66 -19.73 -19.51 -12.95
N ALA A 67 -19.15 -19.16 -14.10
CA ALA A 67 -17.73 -18.82 -14.21
C ALA A 67 -17.36 -17.61 -13.33
N ARG A 68 -18.25 -16.62 -13.24
CA ARG A 68 -18.05 -15.43 -12.41
C ARG A 68 -18.02 -15.78 -10.92
N ILE A 69 -18.90 -16.67 -10.46
CA ILE A 69 -18.92 -17.15 -9.07
C ILE A 69 -17.62 -17.91 -8.74
N GLU A 70 -17.16 -18.78 -9.64
CA GLU A 70 -15.89 -19.51 -9.47
C GLU A 70 -14.69 -18.56 -9.42
N HIS A 71 -14.64 -17.52 -10.26
CA HIS A 71 -13.61 -16.50 -10.16
C HIS A 71 -13.63 -15.72 -8.84
N LEU A 72 -14.82 -15.43 -8.32
CA LEU A 72 -14.98 -14.75 -7.04
C LEU A 72 -14.63 -15.65 -5.85
N SER A 73 -14.84 -16.96 -5.91
CA SER A 73 -14.45 -17.87 -4.82
C SER A 73 -12.92 -17.94 -4.68
N LEU A 74 -12.19 -17.84 -5.79
CA LEU A 74 -10.72 -17.83 -5.83
C LEU A 74 -10.10 -16.46 -5.48
N ILE A 75 -10.89 -15.39 -5.37
CA ILE A 75 -10.34 -14.04 -5.13
C ILE A 75 -9.65 -13.93 -3.77
N GLU A 76 -10.19 -14.60 -2.76
CA GLU A 76 -9.71 -14.47 -1.39
C GLU A 76 -8.32 -15.10 -1.24
N GLU A 77 -8.09 -16.23 -1.91
CA GLU A 77 -6.77 -16.85 -2.00
C GLU A 77 -5.75 -15.93 -2.68
N LYS A 78 -6.14 -15.28 -3.78
CA LYS A 78 -5.27 -14.31 -4.48
C LYS A 78 -4.96 -13.11 -3.59
N ARG A 79 -5.94 -12.60 -2.83
CA ARG A 79 -5.75 -11.51 -1.87
C ARG A 79 -4.81 -11.92 -0.74
N LEU A 80 -4.97 -13.12 -0.18
CA LEU A 80 -4.10 -13.63 0.87
C LEU A 80 -2.66 -13.78 0.37
N THR A 81 -2.47 -14.35 -0.81
CA THR A 81 -1.16 -14.45 -1.47
C THR A 81 -0.52 -13.07 -1.64
N SER A 82 -1.32 -12.08 -2.06
CA SER A 82 -0.87 -10.71 -2.22
C SER A 82 -0.46 -10.03 -0.91
N VAL A 83 -1.20 -10.29 0.17
CA VAL A 83 -0.85 -9.80 1.52
C VAL A 83 0.50 -10.38 1.97
N CYS A 84 0.69 -11.68 1.83
CA CYS A 84 1.95 -12.35 2.17
C CYS A 84 3.12 -11.77 1.36
N HIS A 85 2.93 -11.60 0.05
CA HIS A 85 3.93 -10.98 -0.81
C HIS A 85 4.24 -9.53 -0.40
N GLY A 86 3.21 -8.76 -0.05
CA GLY A 86 3.33 -7.40 0.47
C GLY A 86 4.16 -7.32 1.75
N GLN A 87 3.95 -8.24 2.69
CA GLN A 87 4.75 -8.31 3.91
C GLN A 87 6.22 -8.63 3.62
N LEU A 88 6.50 -9.56 2.71
CA LEU A 88 7.86 -9.88 2.29
C LEU A 88 8.54 -8.69 1.61
N TYR A 89 7.82 -7.99 0.73
CA TYR A 89 8.29 -6.79 0.07
C TYR A 89 8.61 -5.68 1.09
N GLN A 90 7.70 -5.41 2.04
CA GLN A 90 7.91 -4.43 3.10
C GLN A 90 9.13 -4.79 3.95
N ARG A 91 9.32 -6.05 4.34
CA ARG A 91 10.52 -6.51 5.07
C ARG A 91 11.79 -6.26 4.26
N ARG A 92 11.78 -6.52 2.95
CA ARG A 92 12.92 -6.24 2.06
C ARG A 92 13.24 -4.74 2.00
N MET A 93 12.21 -3.89 1.85
CA MET A 93 12.38 -2.44 1.83
C MET A 93 12.88 -1.90 3.16
N ALA A 94 12.35 -2.39 4.29
CA ALA A 94 12.81 -2.03 5.62
C ALA A 94 14.29 -2.36 5.83
N ARG A 95 14.74 -3.56 5.42
CA ARG A 95 16.17 -3.94 5.48
C ARG A 95 17.04 -3.00 4.64
N ALA A 96 16.62 -2.70 3.41
CA ALA A 96 17.37 -1.83 2.51
C ALA A 96 17.50 -0.39 3.05
N TYR A 97 16.42 0.14 3.62
CA TYR A 97 16.41 1.45 4.25
C TYR A 97 17.27 1.45 5.53
N ASN A 98 17.02 0.50 6.44
CA ASN A 98 17.70 0.40 7.73
C ASN A 98 19.21 0.17 7.57
N LYS A 99 19.67 -0.44 6.47
CA LYS A 99 21.11 -0.57 6.16
C LYS A 99 21.85 0.77 6.14
N LYS A 100 21.18 1.87 5.78
CA LYS A 100 21.76 3.22 5.71
C LYS A 100 21.44 4.08 6.94
N VAL A 101 20.63 3.59 7.87
CA VAL A 101 20.27 4.33 9.08
C VAL A 101 21.47 4.38 9.99
N ARG A 102 21.91 5.59 10.33
CA ARG A 102 22.99 5.81 11.30
C ARG A 102 22.40 5.82 12.72
N PRO A 103 23.07 5.22 13.71
CA PRO A 103 22.68 5.36 15.11
C PRO A 103 22.60 6.84 15.47
N LYS A 104 21.45 7.28 15.97
CA LYS A 104 21.29 8.61 16.54
C LYS A 104 21.73 8.54 18.01
N ASN A 105 22.65 9.41 18.39
CA ASN A 105 23.03 9.56 19.79
C ASN A 105 21.91 10.31 20.51
N PHE A 106 21.34 9.69 21.53
CA PHE A 106 20.37 10.32 22.42
C PHE A 106 21.10 10.76 23.68
N LYS A 107 20.86 11.99 24.12
CA LYS A 107 21.30 12.43 25.44
C LYS A 107 20.30 11.88 26.47
N VAL A 108 20.80 11.29 27.55
CA VAL A 108 19.96 10.97 28.70
C VAL A 108 19.46 12.29 29.25
N GLY A 109 18.14 12.45 29.28
CA GLY A 109 17.47 13.65 29.78
C GLY A 109 16.57 13.31 30.97
N PRO A 110 16.22 14.29 31.82
CA PRO A 110 15.44 14.10 33.04
C PRO A 110 13.93 13.86 32.78
N PHE A 111 13.57 13.30 31.63
CA PHE A 111 12.18 13.21 31.18
C PHE A 111 11.58 11.83 31.46
N VAL A 112 10.41 11.83 32.11
CA VAL A 112 9.61 10.63 32.36
C VAL A 112 8.36 10.66 31.49
N VAL A 113 7.99 9.51 30.92
CA VAL A 113 6.75 9.38 30.15
C VAL A 113 5.55 9.36 31.12
N LYS A 114 4.71 10.39 31.09
CA LYS A 114 3.49 10.46 31.91
C LYS A 114 2.28 9.87 31.22
N LYS A 115 2.16 10.06 29.90
CA LYS A 115 1.03 9.56 29.10
C LYS A 115 1.48 9.14 27.71
N VAL A 116 1.02 7.98 27.27
CA VAL A 116 1.18 7.47 25.90
C VAL A 116 -0.15 7.63 25.17
N LEU A 117 -0.12 8.21 23.97
CA LEU A 117 -1.27 8.38 23.10
C LEU A 117 -1.27 7.33 21.98
N LEU A 118 -2.45 7.03 21.44
CA LEU A 118 -2.69 5.97 20.44
C LEU A 118 -1.94 6.17 19.10
N ASN A 119 -1.44 7.37 18.82
CA ASN A 119 -0.73 7.73 17.59
C ASN A 119 0.80 7.79 17.77
N GLY A 120 1.34 7.23 18.85
CA GLY A 120 2.76 7.29 19.14
C GLY A 120 3.22 8.66 19.65
N ALA A 121 2.32 9.48 20.19
CA ALA A 121 2.70 10.73 20.87
C ALA A 121 2.80 10.52 22.39
N LEU A 122 3.74 11.22 23.01
CA LEU A 122 4.11 11.08 24.43
C LEU A 122 4.00 12.44 25.13
N TYR A 123 3.33 12.48 26.28
CA TYR A 123 3.52 13.59 27.22
C TYR A 123 4.65 13.25 28.17
N LEU A 124 5.70 14.06 28.13
CA LEU A 124 6.86 13.95 29.02
C LEU A 124 6.72 14.93 30.19
N THR A 125 7.22 14.53 31.35
CA THR A 125 7.40 15.41 32.51
C THR A 125 8.87 15.46 32.89
N ASP A 126 9.35 16.64 33.26
CA ASP A 126 10.67 16.80 33.87
C ASP A 126 10.68 16.21 35.30
N THR A 127 11.87 16.05 35.90
CA THR A 127 12.07 15.60 37.29
C THR A 127 11.39 16.50 38.31
N GLU A 128 11.12 17.75 37.96
CA GLU A 128 10.39 18.73 38.77
C GLU A 128 8.85 18.60 38.64
N GLY A 129 8.36 17.64 37.86
CA GLY A 129 6.93 17.40 37.65
C GLY A 129 6.26 18.33 36.63
N LYS A 130 7.02 19.26 36.03
CA LYS A 130 6.53 20.14 34.96
C LYS A 130 6.29 19.34 33.68
N MET A 131 5.05 19.39 33.19
CA MET A 131 4.65 18.75 31.93
C MET A 131 5.20 19.52 30.73
N ALA A 132 5.67 18.81 29.72
CA ALA A 132 5.86 19.38 28.40
C ALA A 132 4.52 19.90 27.85
N GLU A 133 4.52 21.12 27.33
CA GLU A 133 3.31 21.79 26.82
C GLU A 133 2.71 21.04 25.62
N MET A 134 3.53 20.32 24.86
CA MET A 134 3.13 19.59 23.66
C MET A 134 3.53 18.12 23.75
N ALA A 135 2.72 17.26 23.12
CA ALA A 135 3.03 15.86 22.98
C ALA A 135 4.17 15.67 21.97
N ILE A 136 5.13 14.82 22.31
CA ILE A 136 6.34 14.55 21.53
C ILE A 136 6.15 13.23 20.78
N ASN A 137 6.61 13.14 19.52
CA ASN A 137 6.60 11.88 18.78
C ASN A 137 7.54 10.85 19.44
N ALA A 138 7.03 9.65 19.72
CA ALA A 138 7.76 8.54 20.33
C ALA A 138 8.99 8.11 19.52
N ASP A 139 8.98 8.24 18.20
CA ASP A 139 10.13 7.93 17.34
C ASP A 139 11.31 8.90 17.59
N ALA A 140 11.06 10.04 18.23
CA ALA A 140 12.08 11.02 18.60
C ALA A 140 12.71 10.78 19.97
N VAL A 141 12.27 9.76 20.73
CA VAL A 141 12.71 9.47 22.10
C VAL A 141 13.17 8.02 22.19
N LYS A 142 14.15 7.73 23.06
CA LYS A 142 14.63 6.37 23.34
C LYS A 142 14.36 6.03 24.79
N ARG A 143 13.78 4.85 25.07
CA ARG A 143 13.61 4.37 26.44
C ARG A 143 14.97 4.20 27.10
N TYR A 144 15.07 4.66 28.34
CA TYR A 144 16.23 4.52 29.20
C TYR A 144 15.73 3.98 30.54
N TYR A 145 16.37 2.91 31.03
CA TYR A 145 16.10 2.34 32.35
C TYR A 145 17.35 2.57 33.19
N VAL A 146 17.15 3.00 34.44
CA VAL A 146 18.20 3.16 35.45
C VAL A 146 18.38 1.84 36.20
#